data_AF-A0A520XRW6-F1
#
_entry.id   AF-A0A520XRW6-F1
#
_cell.length_a   1.000
_cell.length_b   1.000
_cell.length_c   1.000
_cell.angle_alpha   90.00
_cell.angle_beta   90.00
_cell.angle_gamma   90.00
#
_symmetry.space_group_name_H-M   'P 1'
#
loop_
_entity.id
_entity.type
_entity.pdbx_description
1 polymer ?
#
loop_
_entity_poly.entity_id
_entity_poly.type
_entity_poly.pdbx_seq_one_letter_code
_entity_poly.pdbx_strand_id
1 'polypeptide(L)'
;MECSTSLAGVSDPCGLNGCALPWSSCDTGGMSAVDYDDLRGRLMALLIGFGDRLTAEQSRLGHEFLDHNELGLALEIMADWLAEDSAAIADSEHDAMVRLAADMGMDDRVVRVLGDIPRSG
;
A
#
# COMPACT_ATOMS: atom_id res chain seq x y z
N MET A 1 -26.91 7.47 60.27
CA MET A 1 -27.28 6.85 58.98
C MET A 1 -26.72 7.76 57.92
N GLU A 2 -25.47 7.49 57.54
CA GLU A 2 -24.57 8.44 56.88
C GLU A 2 -24.46 8.19 55.38
N CYS A 3 -24.22 9.28 54.67
CA CYS A 3 -23.74 9.36 53.29
C CYS A 3 -22.42 8.60 53.08
N SER A 4 -22.28 7.91 51.93
CA SER A 4 -21.12 8.06 51.02
C SER A 4 -21.10 7.07 49.84
N THR A 5 -21.03 7.65 48.64
CA THR A 5 -20.19 7.32 47.48
C THR A 5 -20.37 6.01 46.68
N SER A 6 -20.83 6.14 45.42
CA SER A 6 -20.08 5.61 44.27
C SER A 6 -20.37 6.40 42.98
N LEU A 7 -19.29 6.96 42.44
CA LEU A 7 -19.03 7.52 41.10
C LEU A 7 -19.39 6.50 39.99
N ALA A 8 -19.66 6.81 38.71
CA ALA A 8 -19.68 8.04 37.92
C ALA A 8 -20.58 7.79 36.69
N GLY A 9 -21.30 8.83 36.25
CA GLY A 9 -21.86 8.88 34.91
C GLY A 9 -20.79 9.29 33.90
N VAL A 10 -20.79 8.62 32.74
CA VAL A 10 -20.43 9.25 31.48
C VAL A 10 -21.47 8.83 30.45
N SER A 11 -22.01 9.83 29.77
CA SER A 11 -23.12 9.74 28.84
C SER A 11 -22.78 8.91 27.59
N ASP A 12 -23.75 8.11 27.15
CA ASP A 12 -23.86 7.54 25.81
C ASP A 12 -23.77 8.63 24.71
N PRO A 13 -22.93 8.45 23.66
CA PRO A 13 -23.05 9.26 22.45
C PRO A 13 -23.89 8.60 21.36
N CYS A 14 -24.35 7.35 21.53
CA CYS A 14 -25.02 6.63 20.45
C CYS A 14 -26.54 6.71 20.58
N GLY A 15 -27.08 7.89 20.24
CA GLY A 15 -28.47 8.05 19.87
C GLY A 15 -28.80 7.20 18.63
N LEU A 16 -29.97 6.56 18.69
CA LEU A 16 -30.52 5.68 17.67
C LEU A 16 -30.75 6.41 16.33
N ASN A 17 -30.07 5.98 15.27
CA ASN A 17 -30.70 5.90 13.94
C ASN A 17 -29.93 4.94 13.02
N GLY A 18 -30.64 3.88 12.63
CA GLY A 18 -30.37 2.91 11.57
C GLY A 18 -28.96 2.83 10.98
N CYS A 19 -28.22 1.81 11.39
CA CYS A 19 -27.41 0.98 10.48
C CYS A 19 -27.35 -0.41 11.09
N ALA A 20 -28.03 -1.37 10.46
CA ALA A 20 -27.82 -2.77 10.73
C ALA A 20 -26.43 -3.14 10.24
N LEU A 21 -25.49 -3.39 11.15
CA LEU A 21 -24.40 -4.32 10.89
C LEU A 21 -24.13 -5.11 12.17
N PRO A 22 -24.52 -6.41 12.20
CA PRO A 22 -24.03 -7.29 13.23
C PRO A 22 -22.57 -7.61 12.87
N TRP A 23 -21.69 -7.33 13.84
CA TRP A 23 -20.51 -8.11 14.15
C TRP A 23 -20.38 -9.45 13.41
N SER A 24 -19.13 -9.78 13.07
CA SER A 24 -18.63 -11.13 12.72
C SER A 24 -18.28 -11.32 11.25
N SER A 25 -17.03 -11.02 10.90
CA SER A 25 -16.15 -12.11 10.51
C SER A 25 -14.69 -11.74 10.76
N CYS A 26 -13.96 -12.65 11.38
CA CYS A 26 -12.53 -12.72 11.30
C CYS A 26 -12.19 -13.03 9.85
N ASP A 27 -12.01 -12.02 8.98
CA ASP A 27 -11.56 -12.33 7.63
C ASP A 27 -10.04 -12.40 7.59
N THR A 28 -9.60 -13.61 7.27
CA THR A 28 -8.22 -13.97 7.10
C THR A 28 -7.84 -13.50 5.70
N GLY A 29 -7.10 -12.41 5.58
CA GLY A 29 -6.25 -12.11 4.43
C GLY A 29 -6.86 -12.30 3.04
N GLY A 30 -7.99 -11.66 2.75
CA GLY A 30 -8.51 -11.54 1.39
C GLY A 30 -8.70 -10.07 1.01
N MET A 31 -7.81 -9.51 0.18
CA MET A 31 -8.04 -8.21 -0.45
C MET A 31 -9.32 -8.25 -1.27
N SER A 32 -10.21 -7.27 -1.10
CA SER A 32 -11.38 -7.15 -1.95
C SER A 32 -10.97 -6.80 -3.38
N ALA A 33 -11.82 -7.09 -4.37
CA ALA A 33 -11.56 -6.69 -5.76
C ALA A 33 -11.38 -5.17 -5.91
N VAL A 34 -12.04 -4.37 -5.05
CA VAL A 34 -11.89 -2.91 -5.01
C VAL A 34 -10.51 -2.51 -4.50
N ASP A 35 -9.99 -3.20 -3.48
CA ASP A 35 -8.62 -2.99 -2.99
C ASP A 35 -7.59 -3.38 -4.06
N TYR A 36 -7.88 -4.44 -4.80
CA TYR A 36 -7.00 -4.94 -5.85
C TYR A 36 -6.87 -3.96 -7.04
N ASP A 37 -8.00 -3.46 -7.56
CA ASP A 37 -8.00 -2.51 -8.67
C ASP A 37 -7.34 -1.17 -8.29
N ASP A 38 -7.49 -0.73 -7.04
CA ASP A 38 -6.78 0.45 -6.51
C ASP A 38 -5.26 0.24 -6.50
N LEU A 39 -4.79 -0.89 -5.97
CA LEU A 39 -3.38 -1.24 -5.93
C LEU A 39 -2.78 -1.32 -7.34
N ARG A 40 -3.48 -1.96 -8.27
CA ARG A 40 -3.07 -2.05 -9.68
C ARG A 40 -3.00 -0.66 -10.31
N GLY A 41 -3.98 0.21 -10.06
CA GLY A 41 -4.00 1.58 -10.55
C GLY A 41 -2.82 2.42 -10.04
N ARG A 42 -2.49 2.29 -8.74
CA ARG A 42 -1.35 2.97 -8.12
C ARG A 42 -0.01 2.47 -8.65
N LEU A 43 0.15 1.16 -8.85
CA LEU A 43 1.36 0.59 -9.47
C LEU A 43 1.52 1.03 -10.93
N MET A 44 0.43 1.08 -11.69
CA MET A 44 0.43 1.60 -13.05
C MET A 44 0.87 3.07 -13.10
N ALA A 45 0.40 3.90 -12.16
CA ALA A 45 0.82 5.29 -12.06
C ALA A 45 2.32 5.43 -11.80
N LEU A 46 2.90 4.58 -10.94
CA LEU A 46 4.34 4.53 -10.71
C LEU A 46 5.11 4.09 -11.96
N LEU A 47 4.67 3.02 -12.61
CA LEU A 47 5.30 2.51 -13.84
C LEU A 47 5.34 3.58 -14.94
N ILE A 48 4.25 4.33 -15.12
CA ILE A 48 4.21 5.47 -16.04
C ILE A 48 5.18 6.57 -15.59
N GLY A 49 5.21 6.87 -14.29
CA GLY A 49 6.13 7.86 -13.70
C GLY A 49 7.60 7.52 -13.97
N PHE A 50 7.96 6.24 -13.96
CA PHE A 50 9.32 5.77 -14.22
C PHE A 50 9.68 5.66 -15.71
N GLY A 51 8.79 6.04 -16.64
CA GLY A 51 9.01 5.83 -18.07
C GLY A 51 10.23 6.51 -18.69
N ASP A 52 10.82 7.50 -18.02
CA ASP A 52 12.08 8.15 -18.40
C ASP A 52 13.33 7.46 -17.82
N ARG A 53 13.14 6.59 -16.83
CA ARG A 53 14.18 5.88 -16.07
C ARG A 53 14.22 4.39 -16.39
N LEU A 54 13.13 3.83 -16.92
CA LEU A 54 13.05 2.46 -17.39
C LEU A 54 13.22 2.41 -18.91
N THR A 55 13.88 1.35 -19.37
CA THR A 55 13.87 1.00 -20.79
C THR A 55 12.47 0.64 -21.27
N ALA A 56 12.25 0.69 -22.58
CA ALA A 56 10.97 0.27 -23.18
C ALA A 56 10.63 -1.20 -22.86
N GLU A 57 11.63 -2.07 -22.74
CA GLU A 57 11.42 -3.48 -22.40
C GLU A 57 11.05 -3.67 -20.93
N GLN A 58 11.73 -2.99 -20.01
CA GLN A 58 11.36 -2.99 -18.59
C GLN A 58 9.93 -2.45 -18.40
N SER A 59 9.59 -1.36 -19.08
CA SER A 59 8.23 -0.81 -19.04
C SER A 59 7.19 -1.82 -19.56
N ARG A 60 7.49 -2.51 -20.67
CA ARG A 60 6.64 -3.56 -21.25
C ARG A 60 6.44 -4.73 -20.28
N LEU A 61 7.51 -5.24 -19.68
CA LEU A 61 7.45 -6.33 -18.71
C LEU A 61 6.68 -5.92 -17.45
N GLY A 62 6.87 -4.68 -16.98
CA GLY A 62 6.09 -4.10 -15.89
C GLY A 62 4.58 -4.14 -16.17
N HIS A 63 4.16 -3.77 -17.38
CA HIS A 63 2.77 -3.89 -17.79
C HIS A 63 2.28 -5.35 -17.80
N GLU A 64 3.09 -6.30 -18.29
CA GLU A 64 2.71 -7.72 -18.31
C GLU A 64 2.46 -8.28 -16.91
N PHE A 65 3.29 -7.92 -15.92
CA PHE A 65 3.07 -8.33 -14.53
C PHE A 65 1.76 -7.78 -13.96
N LEU A 66 1.45 -6.51 -14.26
CA LEU A 66 0.20 -5.89 -13.81
C LEU A 66 -1.03 -6.52 -14.49
N ASP A 67 -0.93 -6.89 -15.77
CA ASP A 67 -2.00 -7.56 -16.51
C ASP A 67 -2.23 -9.00 -16.05
N HIS A 68 -1.18 -9.68 -15.58
CA HIS A 68 -1.23 -11.04 -15.01
C HIS A 68 -1.52 -11.08 -13.51
N ASN A 69 -1.91 -9.95 -12.94
CA ASN A 69 -2.32 -9.83 -11.55
C ASN A 69 -1.15 -9.99 -10.52
N GLU A 70 0.09 -9.87 -10.97
CA GLU A 70 1.32 -10.11 -10.18
C GLU A 70 1.84 -8.82 -9.52
N LEU A 71 1.01 -8.12 -8.75
CA LEU A 71 1.31 -6.76 -8.23
C LEU A 71 2.57 -6.68 -7.36
N GLY A 72 2.77 -7.65 -6.46
CA GLY A 72 3.94 -7.69 -5.60
C GLY A 72 5.23 -7.88 -6.41
N LEU A 73 5.20 -8.81 -7.37
CA LEU A 73 6.32 -9.03 -8.28
C LEU A 73 6.59 -7.80 -9.16
N ALA A 74 5.55 -7.13 -9.65
CA ALA A 74 5.70 -5.90 -10.42
C ALA A 74 6.42 -4.83 -9.59
N LEU A 75 6.04 -4.64 -8.32
CA LEU A 75 6.69 -3.68 -7.44
C LEU A 75 8.16 -4.05 -7.16
N GLU A 76 8.44 -5.31 -6.87
CA GLU A 76 9.79 -5.82 -6.64
C GLU A 76 10.70 -5.59 -7.84
N ILE A 77 10.26 -6.00 -9.02
CA ILE A 77 11.05 -5.90 -10.24
C ILE A 77 11.28 -4.43 -10.63
N MET A 78 10.29 -3.55 -10.44
CA MET A 78 10.51 -2.11 -10.62
C MET A 78 11.57 -1.56 -9.67
N ALA A 79 11.55 -1.97 -8.39
CA ALA A 79 12.57 -1.54 -7.42
C ALA A 79 13.96 -2.07 -7.81
N ASP A 80 14.05 -3.32 -8.25
CA ASP A 80 15.30 -3.93 -8.69
C ASP A 80 15.88 -3.18 -9.91
N TRP A 81 15.07 -2.87 -10.94
CA TRP A 81 15.54 -2.11 -12.11
C TRP A 81 16.04 -0.71 -11.76
N LEU A 82 15.30 0.01 -10.90
CA LEU A 82 15.71 1.34 -10.46
C LEU A 82 17.04 1.29 -9.67
N ALA A 83 17.24 0.23 -8.86
CA ALA A 83 18.48 0.02 -8.13
C ALA A 83 19.65 -0.36 -9.05
N GLU A 84 19.42 -1.27 -10.01
CA GLU A 84 20.43 -1.71 -11.00
C GLU A 84 20.97 -0.52 -11.80
N ASP A 85 20.08 0.36 -12.26
CA ASP A 85 20.45 1.54 -13.05
C ASP A 85 20.88 2.74 -12.17
N SER A 86 20.83 2.60 -10.84
CA SER A 86 21.03 3.70 -9.88
C SER A 86 20.18 4.93 -10.22
N ALA A 87 18.98 4.69 -10.74
CA ALA A 87 18.08 5.72 -11.23
C ALA A 87 17.50 6.48 -10.04
N ALA A 88 17.83 7.77 -9.94
CA ALA A 88 17.35 8.57 -8.83
C ALA A 88 15.82 8.67 -8.84
N ILE A 89 15.20 8.49 -7.68
CA ILE A 89 13.76 8.63 -7.49
C ILE A 89 13.43 9.77 -6.53
N ALA A 90 12.29 10.42 -6.75
CA ALA A 90 11.80 11.45 -5.87
C ALA A 90 11.34 10.85 -4.54
N ASP A 91 11.37 11.65 -3.47
CA ASP A 91 10.96 11.18 -2.14
C ASP A 91 9.50 10.70 -2.12
N SER A 92 8.63 11.35 -2.88
CA SER A 92 7.24 10.94 -3.03
C SER A 92 7.08 9.58 -3.72
N GLU A 93 7.95 9.25 -4.66
CA GLU A 93 7.90 7.98 -5.39
C GLU A 93 8.37 6.84 -4.49
N HIS A 94 9.46 7.06 -3.76
CA HIS A 94 9.92 6.12 -2.74
C HIS A 94 8.83 5.86 -1.69
N ASP A 95 8.24 6.91 -1.12
CA ASP A 95 7.19 6.77 -0.11
C ASP A 95 5.96 6.04 -0.64
N ALA A 96 5.62 6.25 -1.92
CA ALA A 96 4.54 5.52 -2.58
C ALA A 96 4.85 4.02 -2.71
N MET A 97 6.08 3.67 -3.10
CA MET A 97 6.51 2.27 -3.20
C MET A 97 6.53 1.58 -1.83
N VAL A 98 7.01 2.25 -0.79
CA VAL A 98 6.99 1.71 0.59
C VAL A 98 5.55 1.48 1.07
N ARG A 99 4.65 2.44 0.85
CA ARG A 99 3.23 2.27 1.23
C ARG A 99 2.58 1.12 0.46
N LEU A 100 2.86 0.98 -0.84
CA LEU A 100 2.33 -0.13 -1.63
C LEU A 100 2.83 -1.49 -1.14
N ALA A 101 4.11 -1.62 -0.80
CA ALA A 101 4.65 -2.84 -0.21
C ALA A 101 3.94 -3.19 1.11
N ALA A 102 3.70 -2.20 1.97
CA ALA A 102 2.97 -2.38 3.22
C ALA A 102 1.51 -2.77 3.00
N ASP A 103 0.81 -2.10 2.07
CA ASP A 103 -0.58 -2.40 1.72
C ASP A 103 -0.72 -3.84 1.19
N MET A 104 0.28 -4.33 0.45
CA MET A 104 0.35 -5.71 -0.06
C MET A 104 0.87 -6.75 0.95
N GLY A 105 1.24 -6.33 2.16
CA GLY A 105 1.81 -7.23 3.18
C GLY A 105 3.12 -7.89 2.73
N MET A 106 3.87 -7.23 1.85
CA MET A 106 5.15 -7.71 1.35
C MET A 106 6.22 -7.66 2.44
N ASP A 107 7.24 -8.48 2.29
CA ASP A 107 8.39 -8.48 3.19
C ASP A 107 9.29 -7.24 3.00
N ASP A 108 10.25 -7.07 3.91
CA ASP A 108 11.17 -5.93 3.88
C ASP A 108 12.14 -5.94 2.66
N ARG A 109 12.01 -6.86 1.70
CA ARG A 109 12.88 -6.91 0.52
C ARG A 109 12.78 -5.63 -0.29
N VAL A 110 11.57 -5.20 -0.65
CA VAL A 110 11.35 -3.98 -1.43
C VAL A 110 11.91 -2.77 -0.67
N VAL A 111 11.58 -2.65 0.62
CA VAL A 111 12.05 -1.53 1.47
C VAL A 111 13.58 -1.49 1.53
N ARG A 112 14.24 -2.65 1.60
CA ARG A 112 15.70 -2.73 1.59
C ARG A 112 16.29 -2.26 0.26
N VAL A 113 15.78 -2.77 -0.87
CA VAL A 113 16.24 -2.38 -2.21
C VAL A 113 16.05 -0.88 -2.42
N LEU A 114 14.90 -0.33 -2.02
CA LEU A 114 14.61 1.11 -2.09
C LEU A 114 15.58 1.97 -1.27
N GLY A 115 16.14 1.42 -0.19
CA GLY A 115 17.15 2.10 0.63
C GLY A 115 18.49 2.30 -0.08
N ASP A 116 18.77 1.51 -1.12
CA ASP A 116 20.01 1.58 -1.91
C ASP A 116 19.87 2.53 -3.12
N ILE A 117 18.66 3.00 -3.43
CA ILE A 117 18.39 3.89 -4.56
C ILE A 117 18.68 5.36 -4.20
N PRO A 118 19.44 6.10 -5.02
CA PRO A 118 19.66 7.53 -4.80
C PRO A 118 18.35 8.35 -4.78
N ARG A 119 18.28 9.35 -3.89
CA ARG A 119 17.14 10.27 -3.81
C ARG A 119 17.43 11.57 -4.57
N SER A 120 16.45 12.07 -5.32
CA SER A 120 16.57 13.31 -6.12
C SER A 120 15.96 14.56 -5.47
N GLY A 121 15.80 14.55 -4.14
CA GLY A 121 15.08 15.55 -3.33
C GLY A 121 15.25 17.02 -3.72
#